data_AF-A0A841B858-F1
#
_entry.id   AF-A0A841B858-F1
#
_cell.length_a   1.000
_cell.length_b   1.000
_cell.length_c   1.000
_cell.angle_alpha   90.00
_cell.angle_beta   90.00
_cell.angle_gamma   90.00
#
_symmetry.space_group_name_H-M   'P 1'
#
loop_
_entity.id
_entity.type
_entity.pdbx_description
1 polymer ?
#
loop_
_entity_poly.entity_id
_entity_poly.type
_entity_poly.pdbx_seq_one_letter_code
_entity_poly.pdbx_strand_id
1 'polypeptide(L)'
;MQVLTSGHYNAHTHAVLSVDIVGSSKASDDLLDPMKTEMETLVSRAFTAVGLAPGEARHFRETGDGLMVAYPDRAVGQLCEVVFHLDHLLRTRNRYARVPMRARVAVHMGPMADNHRYHRTYITLTRLLCASTFNDAVGYWCRLDPTGDKFGAGMIVSQSVFRNVVEPFGVALVPPARCARISVTTPDFADSAWIHLPGLDAEAVLTELSPAVAVPLVFDRVSRLSTTA
;
A
#
# COMPACT_ATOMS: atom_id res chain seq x y z
N MET A 1 -40.30 -27.48 1.30
CA MET A 1 -38.97 -27.56 0.65
C MET A 1 -38.57 -26.14 0.29
N GLN A 2 -37.72 -25.50 1.10
CA GLN A 2 -37.36 -24.09 0.92
C GLN A 2 -36.32 -24.01 -0.19
N VAL A 3 -36.66 -23.41 -1.32
CA VAL A 3 -35.75 -23.27 -2.45
C VAL A 3 -34.64 -22.32 -2.03
N LEU A 4 -33.45 -22.87 -1.74
CA LEU A 4 -32.23 -22.11 -1.54
C LEU A 4 -31.80 -21.55 -2.90
N THR A 5 -32.45 -20.47 -3.35
CA THR A 5 -32.01 -19.74 -4.54
C THR A 5 -30.86 -18.80 -4.15
N SER A 6 -29.92 -18.63 -5.09
CA SER A 6 -28.86 -17.62 -5.07
C SER A 6 -29.39 -16.16 -5.06
N GLY A 7 -30.71 -15.94 -5.00
CA GLY A 7 -31.36 -14.63 -5.03
C GLY A 7 -31.12 -13.75 -3.80
N HIS A 8 -30.43 -14.25 -2.76
CA HIS A 8 -29.96 -13.44 -1.63
C HIS A 8 -28.53 -12.90 -1.80
N TYR A 9 -27.82 -13.28 -2.87
CA TYR A 9 -26.48 -12.75 -3.15
C TYR A 9 -26.58 -11.38 -3.82
N ASN A 10 -26.59 -10.32 -3.02
CA ASN A 10 -26.59 -8.91 -3.45
C ASN A 10 -25.19 -8.27 -3.35
N ALA A 11 -24.13 -9.08 -3.40
CA ALA A 11 -22.78 -8.59 -3.33
C ALA A 11 -22.25 -8.24 -4.72
N HIS A 12 -21.70 -7.05 -4.85
CA HIS A 12 -21.02 -6.57 -6.05
C HIS A 12 -19.54 -6.40 -5.76
N THR A 13 -18.70 -6.71 -6.75
CA THR A 13 -17.27 -6.44 -6.64
C THR A 13 -17.05 -4.94 -6.59
N HIS A 14 -16.33 -4.50 -5.58
CA HIS A 14 -15.92 -3.11 -5.43
C HIS A 14 -14.40 -3.04 -5.40
N ALA A 15 -13.86 -1.99 -6.00
CA ALA A 15 -12.48 -1.60 -5.81
C ALA A 15 -12.41 -0.70 -4.57
N VAL A 16 -11.46 -0.97 -3.68
CA VAL A 16 -11.34 -0.26 -2.41
C VAL A 16 -9.93 0.30 -2.23
N LEU A 17 -9.86 1.48 -1.63
CA LEU A 17 -8.62 2.17 -1.35
C LEU A 17 -8.63 2.67 0.09
N SER A 18 -7.48 2.57 0.76
CA SER A 18 -7.26 3.21 2.06
C SER A 18 -5.98 4.03 2.02
N VAL A 19 -6.03 5.22 2.63
CA VAL A 19 -4.89 6.12 2.83
C VAL A 19 -4.72 6.35 4.32
N ASP A 20 -3.47 6.27 4.78
CA ASP A 20 -3.11 6.44 6.19
C ASP A 20 -1.85 7.29 6.32
N ILE A 21 -1.84 8.20 7.31
CA ILE A 21 -0.73 9.12 7.54
C ILE A 21 0.37 8.41 8.33
N VAL A 22 1.58 8.38 7.77
CA VAL A 22 2.73 7.77 8.42
C VAL A 22 3.07 8.50 9.71
N GLY A 23 3.00 7.80 10.84
CA GLY A 23 3.44 8.31 12.14
C GLY A 23 2.51 9.31 12.80
N SER A 24 1.25 9.41 12.35
CA SER A 24 0.20 10.23 12.97
C SER A 24 0.08 10.01 14.48
N SER A 25 0.21 8.77 14.95
CA SER A 25 0.12 8.41 16.38
C SER A 25 1.23 9.01 17.25
N LYS A 26 2.25 9.63 16.64
CA LYS A 26 3.34 10.34 17.33
C LYS A 26 3.23 11.85 17.19
N ALA A 27 2.28 12.35 16.40
CA ALA A 27 1.99 13.77 16.31
C ALA A 27 1.36 14.24 17.62
N SER A 28 1.59 15.50 17.98
CA SER A 28 0.90 16.11 19.11
C SER A 28 -0.58 16.32 18.77
N ASP A 29 -1.45 16.31 19.77
CA ASP A 29 -2.90 16.37 19.58
C ASP A 29 -3.35 17.60 18.79
N ASP A 30 -2.66 18.73 18.94
CA ASP A 30 -2.92 19.98 18.20
C ASP A 30 -2.63 19.90 16.70
N LEU A 31 -1.88 18.88 16.25
CA LEU A 31 -1.53 18.66 14.85
C LEU A 31 -2.42 17.61 14.17
N LEU A 32 -3.16 16.78 14.92
CA LEU A 32 -3.93 15.67 14.36
C LEU A 32 -5.03 16.16 13.39
N ASP A 33 -5.86 17.11 13.82
CA ASP A 33 -6.95 17.63 13.00
C ASP A 33 -6.43 18.40 11.76
N PRO A 34 -5.46 19.34 11.88
CA PRO A 34 -4.88 20.00 10.71
C PRO A 34 -4.26 19.02 9.71
N MET A 35 -3.51 18.01 10.19
CA MET A 35 -2.90 17.00 9.33
C MET A 35 -3.96 16.17 8.58
N LYS A 36 -5.03 15.78 9.27
CA LYS A 36 -6.15 15.05 8.66
C LYS A 36 -6.82 15.88 7.57
N THR A 37 -7.23 17.12 7.87
CA THR A 37 -7.90 18.00 6.89
C THR A 37 -7.00 18.28 5.67
N GLU A 38 -5.70 18.47 5.89
CA GLU A 38 -4.75 18.65 4.79
C GLU A 38 -4.64 17.37 3.95
N MET A 39 -4.51 16.19 4.58
CA MET A 39 -4.46 14.91 3.88
C MET A 39 -5.72 14.65 3.05
N GLU A 40 -6.92 14.89 3.60
CA GLU A 40 -8.19 14.75 2.87
C GLU A 40 -8.23 15.66 1.63
N THR A 41 -7.72 16.89 1.75
CA THR A 41 -7.59 17.82 0.63
C THR A 41 -6.64 17.29 -0.44
N LEU A 42 -5.49 16.75 -0.05
CA LEU A 42 -4.50 16.19 -0.99
C LEU A 42 -5.01 14.92 -1.67
N VAL A 43 -5.71 14.04 -0.94
CA VAL A 43 -6.33 12.83 -1.51
C VAL A 43 -7.44 13.20 -2.47
N SER A 44 -8.30 14.17 -2.15
CA SER A 44 -9.34 14.67 -3.05
C SER A 44 -8.76 15.22 -4.37
N ARG A 45 -7.64 15.94 -4.30
CA ARG A 45 -6.90 16.39 -5.49
C ARG A 45 -6.32 15.21 -6.28
N ALA A 46 -5.78 14.20 -5.61
CA ALA A 46 -5.25 13.01 -6.27
C ALA A 46 -6.36 12.21 -6.97
N PHE A 47 -7.53 12.04 -6.33
CA PHE A 47 -8.72 11.43 -6.95
C PHE A 47 -9.18 12.19 -8.20
N THR A 48 -9.23 13.52 -8.11
CA THR A 48 -9.59 14.37 -9.25
C THR A 48 -8.60 14.21 -10.40
N ALA A 49 -7.30 14.11 -10.12
CA ALA A 49 -6.25 13.97 -11.13
C ALA A 49 -6.35 12.66 -11.93
N VAL A 50 -6.82 11.58 -11.31
CA VAL A 50 -7.04 10.29 -11.99
C VAL A 50 -8.47 10.13 -12.53
N GLY A 51 -9.31 11.18 -12.44
CA GLY A 51 -10.67 11.18 -12.97
C GLY A 51 -11.69 10.42 -12.12
N LEU A 52 -11.43 10.21 -10.82
CA LEU A 52 -12.40 9.60 -9.90
C LEU A 52 -13.42 10.64 -9.43
N ALA A 53 -14.68 10.43 -9.80
CA ALA A 53 -15.76 11.33 -9.40
C ALA A 53 -16.17 11.09 -7.94
N PRO A 54 -16.32 12.14 -7.09
CA PRO A 54 -16.78 11.98 -5.71
C PRO A 54 -18.16 11.29 -5.58
N GLY A 55 -19.05 11.47 -6.56
CA GLY A 55 -20.39 10.86 -6.56
C GLY A 55 -20.42 9.35 -6.78
N GLU A 56 -19.33 8.77 -7.30
CA GLU A 56 -19.18 7.31 -7.46
C GLU A 56 -18.59 6.65 -6.21
N ALA A 57 -18.04 7.43 -5.27
CA ALA A 57 -17.56 6.91 -4.01
C ALA A 57 -18.73 6.29 -3.22
N ARG A 58 -18.46 5.11 -2.67
CA ARG A 58 -19.35 4.34 -1.80
C ARG A 58 -18.61 3.99 -0.52
N HIS A 59 -19.38 3.67 0.52
CA HIS A 59 -18.87 3.13 1.78
C HIS A 59 -17.69 3.92 2.39
N PHE A 60 -17.73 5.26 2.31
CA PHE A 60 -16.69 6.12 2.88
C PHE A 60 -16.60 5.90 4.40
N ARG A 61 -15.38 5.72 4.90
CA ARG A 61 -15.08 5.56 6.32
C ARG A 61 -13.90 6.44 6.70
N GLU A 62 -14.10 7.22 7.74
CA GLU A 62 -12.99 7.86 8.45
C GLU A 62 -12.36 6.83 9.39
N THR A 63 -11.05 6.63 9.30
CA THR A 63 -10.31 5.68 10.16
C THR A 63 -9.58 6.38 11.31
N GLY A 64 -9.88 7.65 11.57
CA GLY A 64 -9.15 8.52 12.48
C GLY A 64 -8.28 9.48 11.69
N ASP A 65 -7.05 9.08 11.42
CA ASP A 65 -6.00 9.81 10.69
C ASP A 65 -5.93 9.46 9.19
N GLY A 66 -6.81 8.58 8.73
CA GLY A 66 -6.86 8.09 7.37
C GLY A 66 -8.28 8.03 6.82
N LEU A 67 -8.38 7.58 5.58
CA LEU A 67 -9.65 7.34 4.91
C LEU A 67 -9.69 5.96 4.27
N MET A 68 -10.90 5.47 4.08
CA MET A 68 -11.19 4.27 3.33
C MET A 68 -12.43 4.48 2.47
N VAL A 69 -12.34 4.11 1.20
CA VAL A 69 -13.39 4.35 0.22
C VAL A 69 -13.54 3.15 -0.71
N ALA A 70 -14.77 2.92 -1.19
CA ALA A 70 -15.08 1.96 -2.22
C ALA A 70 -15.54 2.68 -3.49
N TYR A 71 -15.20 2.12 -4.64
CA TYR A 71 -15.65 2.53 -5.97
C TYR A 71 -16.13 1.29 -6.74
N PRO A 72 -16.89 1.47 -7.84
CA PRO A 72 -17.11 0.40 -8.79
C PRO A 72 -15.79 -0.27 -9.22
N ASP A 73 -15.81 -1.57 -9.43
CA ASP A 73 -14.64 -2.37 -9.81
C ASP A 73 -13.86 -1.81 -11.02
N ARG A 74 -14.55 -1.25 -12.02
CA ARG A 74 -13.95 -0.58 -13.18
C ARG A 74 -12.95 0.54 -12.83
N ALA A 75 -13.04 1.12 -11.64
CA ALA A 75 -12.18 2.21 -11.18
C ALA A 75 -10.85 1.73 -10.57
N VAL A 76 -10.63 0.43 -10.44
CA VAL A 76 -9.44 -0.14 -9.76
C VAL A 76 -8.10 0.33 -10.34
N GLY A 77 -8.01 0.51 -11.67
CA GLY A 77 -6.82 1.07 -12.31
C GLY A 77 -6.56 2.50 -11.85
N GLN A 78 -7.59 3.35 -11.88
CA GLN A 78 -7.51 4.75 -11.41
C GLN A 78 -7.14 4.82 -9.92
N LEU A 79 -7.71 3.94 -9.07
CA LEU A 79 -7.34 3.86 -7.65
C LEU A 79 -5.86 3.53 -7.45
N CYS A 80 -5.28 2.64 -8.26
CA CYS A 80 -3.84 2.35 -8.20
C CYS A 80 -3.01 3.60 -8.54
N GLU A 81 -3.44 4.41 -9.50
CA GLU A 81 -2.72 5.61 -9.94
C GLU A 81 -2.76 6.77 -8.93
N VAL A 82 -3.69 6.74 -7.97
CA VAL A 82 -3.79 7.75 -6.89
C VAL A 82 -2.45 7.94 -6.17
N VAL A 83 -1.70 6.86 -5.92
CA VAL A 83 -0.42 6.94 -5.19
C VAL A 83 0.59 7.85 -5.90
N PHE A 84 0.61 7.85 -7.23
CA PHE A 84 1.57 8.65 -7.99
C PHE A 84 1.29 10.15 -7.79
N HIS A 85 0.02 10.55 -7.89
CA HIS A 85 -0.38 11.94 -7.67
C HIS A 85 -0.26 12.35 -6.21
N LEU A 86 -0.64 11.47 -5.28
CA LEU A 86 -0.52 11.75 -3.85
C LEU A 86 0.94 11.90 -3.42
N ASP A 87 1.84 11.04 -3.91
CA ASP A 87 3.28 11.16 -3.69
C ASP A 87 3.80 12.53 -4.19
N HIS A 88 3.48 12.91 -5.43
CA HIS A 88 3.89 14.20 -5.99
C HIS A 88 3.39 15.40 -5.17
N LEU A 89 2.12 15.35 -4.74
CA LEU A 89 1.51 16.39 -3.92
C LEU A 89 2.17 16.50 -2.55
N LEU A 90 2.42 15.37 -1.88
CA LEU A 90 3.07 15.33 -0.57
C LEU A 90 4.52 15.80 -0.63
N ARG A 91 5.31 15.37 -1.63
CA ARG A 91 6.67 15.88 -1.83
C ARG A 91 6.69 17.38 -2.09
N THR A 92 5.74 17.88 -2.86
CA THR A 92 5.62 19.32 -3.11
C THR A 92 5.29 20.09 -1.84
N ARG A 93 4.36 19.58 -1.04
CA ARG A 93 3.98 20.14 0.26
C ARG A 93 5.15 20.12 1.25
N ASN A 94 5.89 19.02 1.31
CA ASN A 94 6.99 18.82 2.26
C ASN A 94 8.16 19.78 2.04
N ARG A 95 8.41 20.22 0.80
CA ARG A 95 9.43 21.25 0.48
C ARG A 95 9.23 22.58 1.21
N TYR A 96 8.00 22.88 1.63
CA TYR A 96 7.63 24.15 2.26
C TYR A 96 7.09 23.98 3.69
N ALA A 97 6.89 22.73 4.14
CA ALA A 97 6.36 22.43 5.46
C ALA A 97 7.49 22.12 6.45
N ARG A 98 7.32 22.56 7.71
CA ARG A 98 8.30 22.27 8.78
C ARG A 98 8.31 20.80 9.18
N VAL A 99 7.13 20.16 9.16
CA VAL A 99 6.97 18.75 9.52
C VAL A 99 6.54 18.00 8.27
N PRO A 100 7.30 17.01 7.79
CA PRO A 100 6.95 16.25 6.61
C PRO A 100 5.73 15.36 6.89
N MET A 101 4.82 15.29 5.93
CA MET A 101 3.66 14.40 5.95
C MET A 101 3.85 13.39 4.83
N ARG A 102 3.61 12.12 5.15
CA ARG A 102 3.74 11.01 4.21
C ARG A 102 2.56 10.05 4.36
N ALA A 103 2.30 9.28 3.32
CA ALA A 103 1.15 8.38 3.29
C ALA A 103 1.50 6.94 2.94
N ARG A 104 0.73 6.02 3.51
CA ARG A 104 0.60 4.63 3.05
C ARG A 104 -0.72 4.50 2.32
N VAL A 105 -0.71 3.85 1.17
CA VAL A 105 -1.89 3.57 0.36
C VAL A 105 -2.04 2.06 0.23
N ALA A 106 -3.23 1.53 0.46
CA ALA A 106 -3.56 0.15 0.12
C ALA A 106 -4.67 0.12 -0.93
N VAL A 107 -4.58 -0.80 -1.88
CA VAL A 107 -5.63 -1.03 -2.89
C VAL A 107 -5.97 -2.52 -2.95
N HIS A 108 -7.26 -2.82 -2.96
CA HIS A 108 -7.81 -4.17 -3.07
C HIS A 108 -9.10 -4.15 -3.87
N MET A 109 -9.59 -5.32 -4.28
CA MET A 109 -10.93 -5.47 -4.85
C MET A 109 -11.56 -6.77 -4.37
N GLY A 110 -12.87 -6.73 -4.10
CA GLY A 110 -13.60 -7.90 -3.61
C GLY A 110 -15.10 -7.64 -3.44
N PRO A 111 -15.88 -8.70 -3.16
CA PRO A 111 -17.33 -8.59 -3.03
C PRO A 111 -17.75 -7.80 -1.79
N MET A 112 -18.66 -6.85 -1.97
CA MET A 112 -19.29 -6.08 -0.90
C MET A 112 -20.80 -6.03 -1.15
N ALA A 113 -21.59 -6.26 -0.10
CA ALA A 113 -23.05 -6.21 -0.16
C ALA A 113 -23.52 -4.85 0.37
N ASP A 114 -24.34 -4.14 -0.38
CA ASP A 114 -24.73 -2.75 -0.07
C ASP A 114 -25.40 -2.58 1.30
N ASN A 115 -26.10 -3.62 1.77
CA ASN A 115 -26.81 -3.64 3.04
C ASN A 115 -25.94 -4.01 4.26
N HIS A 116 -24.67 -4.33 4.06
CA HIS A 116 -23.76 -4.66 5.15
C HIS A 116 -22.83 -3.49 5.47
N ARG A 117 -22.47 -3.36 6.75
CA ARG A 117 -21.40 -2.44 7.16
C ARG A 117 -20.04 -3.13 7.16
N TYR A 118 -19.93 -4.39 7.58
CA TYR A 118 -18.62 -5.03 7.68
C TYR A 118 -18.35 -5.92 6.46
N HIS A 119 -17.17 -5.76 5.85
CA HIS A 119 -16.79 -6.48 4.64
C HIS A 119 -15.40 -7.09 4.79
N ARG A 120 -15.25 -8.36 4.39
CA ARG A 120 -13.94 -9.03 4.28
C ARG A 120 -12.98 -8.26 3.36
N THR A 121 -13.52 -7.57 2.35
CA THR A 121 -12.78 -6.69 1.45
C THR A 121 -12.03 -5.59 2.22
N TYR A 122 -12.69 -4.90 3.15
CA TYR A 122 -12.03 -3.90 4.00
C TYR A 122 -11.08 -4.50 5.03
N ILE A 123 -11.40 -5.67 5.60
CA ILE A 123 -10.48 -6.37 6.50
C ILE A 123 -9.18 -6.73 5.76
N THR A 124 -9.27 -7.22 4.53
CA THR A 124 -8.12 -7.53 3.68
C THR A 124 -7.32 -6.27 3.36
N LEU A 125 -8.01 -5.18 2.98
CA LEU A 125 -7.39 -3.89 2.73
C LEU A 125 -6.57 -3.38 3.93
N THR A 126 -7.12 -3.45 5.14
CA THR A 126 -6.39 -3.08 6.37
C THR A 126 -5.21 -4.02 6.64
N ARG A 127 -5.36 -5.34 6.41
CA ARG A 127 -4.25 -6.30 6.57
C ARG A 127 -3.08 -6.00 5.62
N LEU A 128 -3.38 -5.57 4.39
CA LEU A 128 -2.36 -5.10 3.45
C LEU A 128 -1.66 -3.85 3.98
N LEU A 129 -2.43 -2.83 4.39
CA LEU A 129 -1.89 -1.58 4.92
C LEU A 129 -1.01 -1.80 6.17
N CYS A 130 -1.33 -2.80 6.98
CA CYS A 130 -0.58 -3.19 8.18
C CYS A 130 0.58 -4.16 7.92
N ALA A 131 0.85 -4.58 6.67
CA ALA A 131 1.90 -5.53 6.37
C ALA A 131 3.28 -5.02 6.84
N SER A 132 4.00 -5.81 7.65
CA SER A 132 5.28 -5.41 8.25
C SER A 132 6.30 -5.01 7.19
N THR A 133 6.51 -5.84 6.17
CA THR A 133 7.47 -5.58 5.09
C THR A 133 7.18 -4.26 4.36
N PHE A 134 5.90 -3.93 4.15
CA PHE A 134 5.51 -2.66 3.55
C PHE A 134 5.79 -1.48 4.48
N ASN A 135 5.46 -1.63 5.78
CA ASN A 135 5.76 -0.62 6.78
C ASN A 135 7.27 -0.38 6.94
N ASP A 136 8.08 -1.43 6.85
CA ASP A 136 9.53 -1.35 6.91
C ASP A 136 10.11 -0.62 5.69
N ALA A 137 9.57 -0.88 4.48
CA ALA A 137 9.96 -0.17 3.25
C ALA A 137 9.63 1.32 3.30
N VAL A 138 8.44 1.67 3.76
CA VAL A 138 8.03 3.06 3.98
C VAL A 138 8.91 3.70 5.07
N GLY A 139 9.13 2.99 6.18
CA GLY A 139 9.96 3.45 7.29
C GLY A 139 11.43 3.65 6.91
N TYR A 140 11.96 2.81 6.03
CA TYR A 140 13.30 2.96 5.45
C TYR A 140 13.44 4.30 4.73
N TRP A 141 12.49 4.64 3.85
CA TRP A 141 12.50 5.93 3.14
C TRP A 141 12.26 7.12 4.05
N CYS A 142 11.39 7.01 5.05
CA CYS A 142 11.23 8.07 6.06
C CYS A 142 12.54 8.39 6.79
N ARG A 143 13.43 7.41 6.98
CA ARG A 143 14.76 7.62 7.59
C ARG A 143 15.78 8.16 6.59
N LEU A 144 15.77 7.66 5.35
CA LEU A 144 16.74 8.04 4.31
C LEU A 144 16.45 9.44 3.72
N ASP A 145 15.18 9.85 3.72
CA ASP A 145 14.71 11.15 3.28
C ASP A 145 13.92 11.83 4.41
N PRO A 146 14.58 12.36 5.46
CA PRO A 146 13.89 12.99 6.59
C PRO A 146 13.02 14.18 6.19
N THR A 147 13.41 14.96 5.18
CA THR A 147 12.67 16.15 4.72
C THR A 147 11.45 15.82 3.88
N GLY A 148 11.43 14.65 3.22
CA GLY A 148 10.26 14.19 2.46
C GLY A 148 10.21 14.77 1.06
N ASP A 149 11.36 15.17 0.52
CA ASP A 149 11.49 15.76 -0.82
C ASP A 149 11.52 14.69 -1.92
N LYS A 150 11.92 13.47 -1.55
CA LYS A 150 12.08 12.32 -2.46
C LYS A 150 10.96 11.29 -2.32
N PHE A 151 10.35 11.19 -1.14
CA PHE A 151 9.30 10.22 -0.86
C PHE A 151 8.13 10.84 -0.08
N GLY A 152 6.96 10.85 -0.71
CA GLY A 152 5.70 11.33 -0.15
C GLY A 152 4.71 10.21 0.15
N ALA A 153 4.55 9.22 -0.75
CA ALA A 153 3.61 8.12 -0.53
C ALA A 153 4.09 6.79 -1.13
N GLY A 154 3.75 5.68 -0.47
CA GLY A 154 3.93 4.33 -1.01
C GLY A 154 2.60 3.59 -1.11
N MET A 155 2.50 2.62 -2.01
CA MET A 155 1.32 1.79 -2.19
C MET A 155 1.62 0.31 -1.98
N ILE A 156 0.65 -0.41 -1.43
CA ILE A 156 0.54 -1.87 -1.48
C ILE A 156 -0.75 -2.26 -2.21
N VAL A 157 -0.66 -3.25 -3.11
CA VAL A 157 -1.80 -3.81 -3.82
C VAL A 157 -1.92 -5.31 -3.58
N SER A 158 -3.14 -5.83 -3.46
CA SER A 158 -3.37 -7.27 -3.30
C SER A 158 -2.96 -8.07 -4.53
N GLN A 159 -2.72 -9.38 -4.35
CA GLN A 159 -2.53 -10.30 -5.47
C GLN A 159 -3.64 -10.20 -6.52
N SER A 160 -4.90 -10.14 -6.09
CA SER A 160 -6.04 -10.04 -7.01
C SER A 160 -5.98 -8.79 -7.88
N VAL A 161 -5.59 -7.63 -7.35
CA VAL A 161 -5.47 -6.40 -8.12
C VAL A 161 -4.24 -6.46 -9.02
N PHE A 162 -3.10 -6.91 -8.50
CA PHE A 162 -1.87 -6.96 -9.28
C PHE A 162 -2.02 -7.88 -10.50
N ARG A 163 -2.47 -9.11 -10.30
CA ARG A 163 -2.54 -10.14 -11.34
C ARG A 163 -3.67 -9.93 -12.34
N ASN A 164 -4.77 -9.29 -11.95
CA ASN A 164 -5.93 -9.11 -12.84
C ASN A 164 -6.03 -7.71 -13.43
N VAL A 165 -5.28 -6.73 -12.92
CA VAL A 165 -5.39 -5.33 -13.35
C VAL A 165 -4.04 -4.76 -13.74
N VAL A 166 -3.11 -4.69 -12.78
CA VAL A 166 -1.85 -3.96 -12.93
C VAL A 166 -0.96 -4.62 -13.99
N GLU A 167 -0.71 -5.92 -13.84
CA GLU A 167 0.16 -6.70 -14.72
C GLU A 167 -0.43 -6.87 -16.14
N PRO A 168 -1.69 -7.28 -16.34
CA PRO A 168 -2.21 -7.55 -17.69
C PRO A 168 -2.49 -6.30 -18.52
N PHE A 169 -2.93 -5.21 -17.89
CA PHE A 169 -3.36 -4.00 -18.60
C PHE A 169 -2.35 -2.85 -18.55
N GLY A 170 -1.26 -3.00 -17.80
CA GLY A 170 -0.19 -2.01 -17.74
C GLY A 170 -0.67 -0.65 -17.24
N VAL A 171 -1.17 -0.59 -16.00
CA VAL A 171 -1.60 0.67 -15.35
C VAL A 171 -0.46 1.70 -15.43
N ALA A 172 -0.70 2.81 -16.12
CA ALA A 172 0.36 3.63 -16.69
C ALA A 172 1.28 4.23 -15.62
N LEU A 173 0.71 4.72 -14.52
CA LEU A 173 1.46 5.31 -13.40
C LEU A 173 1.91 4.29 -12.35
N VAL A 174 1.58 3.01 -12.53
CA VAL A 174 2.01 1.89 -11.67
C VAL A 174 2.57 0.77 -12.54
N PRO A 175 3.72 0.99 -13.21
CA PRO A 175 4.28 -0.01 -14.11
C PRO A 175 4.63 -1.29 -13.32
N PRO A 176 4.22 -2.48 -13.80
CA PRO A 176 4.47 -3.75 -13.10
C PRO A 176 5.95 -4.01 -12.77
N ALA A 177 6.86 -3.59 -13.66
CA ALA A 177 8.30 -3.70 -13.48
C ALA A 177 8.88 -2.82 -12.35
N ARG A 178 8.09 -1.88 -11.81
CA ARG A 178 8.44 -1.06 -10.64
C ARG A 178 7.67 -1.48 -9.39
N CYS A 179 7.01 -2.62 -9.43
CA CYS A 179 6.32 -3.20 -8.30
C CYS A 179 7.15 -4.36 -7.76
N ALA A 180 7.35 -4.41 -6.45
CA ALA A 180 8.10 -5.48 -5.80
C ALA A 180 7.15 -6.41 -5.03
N ARG A 181 7.35 -7.72 -5.14
CA ARG A 181 6.48 -8.70 -4.48
C ARG A 181 6.87 -8.85 -3.00
N ILE A 182 5.86 -8.87 -2.13
CA ILE A 182 6.01 -9.18 -0.71
C ILE A 182 5.02 -10.27 -0.27
N SER A 183 5.32 -10.91 0.85
CA SER A 183 4.36 -11.79 1.54
C SER A 183 3.68 -11.01 2.66
N VAL A 184 2.35 -11.12 2.75
CA VAL A 184 1.55 -10.54 3.83
C VAL A 184 1.04 -11.67 4.69
N THR A 185 1.55 -11.76 5.93
CA THR A 185 1.21 -12.85 6.85
C THR A 185 0.73 -12.29 8.18
N THR A 186 -0.44 -12.74 8.60
CA THR A 186 -1.00 -12.60 9.97
C THR A 186 -1.49 -13.99 10.41
N PRO A 187 -1.79 -14.22 11.70
CA PRO A 187 -2.24 -15.54 12.18
C PRO A 187 -3.38 -16.17 11.37
N ASP A 188 -4.28 -15.34 10.83
CA ASP A 188 -5.48 -15.77 10.09
C ASP A 188 -5.48 -15.27 8.63
N PHE A 189 -4.31 -14.92 8.08
CA PHE A 189 -4.18 -14.40 6.71
C PHE A 189 -2.80 -14.67 6.15
N ALA A 190 -2.74 -15.26 4.97
CA ALA A 190 -1.51 -15.32 4.18
C ALA A 190 -1.86 -15.05 2.73
N ASP A 191 -1.26 -14.01 2.15
CA ASP A 191 -1.43 -13.70 0.74
C ASP A 191 -0.16 -13.04 0.19
N SER A 192 0.00 -13.04 -1.13
CA SER A 192 1.01 -12.21 -1.78
C SER A 192 0.45 -10.80 -2.02
N ALA A 193 1.33 -9.82 -1.96
CA ALA A 193 1.01 -8.45 -2.33
C ALA A 193 2.19 -7.85 -3.11
N TRP A 194 1.94 -6.71 -3.73
CA TRP A 194 2.97 -5.96 -4.45
C TRP A 194 3.03 -4.55 -3.90
N ILE A 195 4.22 -4.05 -3.67
CA ILE A 195 4.43 -2.67 -3.25
C ILE A 195 4.94 -1.84 -4.42
N HIS A 196 4.52 -0.59 -4.48
CA HIS A 196 5.01 0.40 -5.43
C HIS A 196 5.40 1.67 -4.69
N LEU A 197 6.58 2.18 -4.98
CA LEU A 197 7.13 3.41 -4.42
C LEU A 197 7.40 4.37 -5.60
N PRO A 198 6.53 5.36 -5.88
CA PRO A 198 6.66 6.24 -7.04
C PRO A 198 8.04 6.89 -7.14
N GLY A 199 8.69 6.73 -8.31
CA GLY A 199 10.02 7.28 -8.57
C GLY A 199 11.18 6.54 -7.87
N LEU A 200 10.91 5.46 -7.14
CA LEU A 200 11.87 4.71 -6.35
C LEU A 200 11.91 3.24 -6.79
N ASP A 201 13.01 2.56 -6.48
CA ASP A 201 13.15 1.13 -6.76
C ASP A 201 12.72 0.31 -5.54
N ALA A 202 11.53 -0.29 -5.63
CA ALA A 202 10.97 -1.07 -4.53
C ALA A 202 11.75 -2.38 -4.29
N GLU A 203 12.29 -3.02 -5.33
CA GLU A 203 13.07 -4.27 -5.18
C GLU A 203 14.42 -4.01 -4.50
N ALA A 204 15.07 -2.89 -4.85
CA ALA A 204 16.28 -2.47 -4.18
C ALA A 204 16.03 -2.25 -2.67
N VAL A 205 14.91 -1.62 -2.30
CA VAL A 205 14.55 -1.42 -0.88
C VAL A 205 14.33 -2.75 -0.17
N LEU A 206 13.62 -3.71 -0.78
CA LEU A 206 13.42 -5.03 -0.17
C LEU A 206 14.72 -5.80 0.01
N THR A 207 15.67 -5.62 -0.91
CA THR A 207 17.02 -6.19 -0.81
C THR A 207 17.78 -5.62 0.38
N GLU A 208 17.71 -4.30 0.60
CA GLU A 208 18.32 -3.64 1.77
C GLU A 208 17.67 -4.06 3.10
N LEU A 209 16.35 -4.30 3.10
CA LEU A 209 15.61 -4.73 4.28
C LEU A 209 15.80 -6.20 4.63
N SER A 210 16.19 -7.03 3.67
CA SER A 210 16.50 -8.43 3.89
C SER A 210 17.95 -8.50 4.37
N PRO A 211 18.24 -8.75 5.67
CA PRO A 211 19.62 -8.96 6.07
C PRO A 211 20.15 -10.13 5.25
N ALA A 212 21.27 -9.91 4.56
CA ALA A 212 21.97 -10.96 3.84
C ALA A 212 22.11 -12.16 4.79
N VAL A 213 21.52 -13.30 4.41
CA VAL A 213 21.83 -14.57 5.06
C VAL A 213 23.35 -14.73 4.89
N ALA A 214 24.09 -14.51 5.96
CA ALA A 214 25.52 -14.74 5.99
C ALA A 214 25.73 -16.23 5.69
N VAL A 215 26.08 -16.54 4.44
CA VAL A 215 26.57 -17.86 4.07
C VAL A 215 27.83 -18.07 4.91
N PRO A 216 27.88 -19.05 5.83
CA PRO A 216 29.11 -19.31 6.56
C PRO A 216 30.13 -19.78 5.52
N LEU A 217 31.20 -19.00 5.34
CA LEU A 217 32.38 -19.43 4.60
C LEU A 217 32.98 -20.62 5.36
N VAL A 218 32.64 -21.84 4.92
CA VAL A 218 33.35 -23.05 5.33
C VAL A 218 34.72 -22.99 4.65
N PHE A 219 35.72 -22.50 5.38
CA PHE A 219 37.12 -22.72 5.02
C PHE A 219 37.48 -24.16 5.35
N ASP A 220 37.36 -25.04 4.36
CA ASP A 220 37.87 -26.41 4.47
C ASP A 220 39.40 -26.37 4.37
N ARG A 221 40.05 -26.47 5.53
CA ARG A 221 41.51 -26.50 5.64
C ARG A 221 42.00 -27.86 5.15
N VAL A 222 42.34 -27.95 3.86
CA VAL A 222 43.15 -29.05 3.32
C VAL A 222 44.54 -29.00 3.97
N SER A 223 44.75 -29.79 5.01
CA SER A 223 46.08 -30.02 5.57
C SER A 223 46.61 -31.34 4.99
N ARG A 224 47.44 -31.22 3.95
CA ARG A 224 48.30 -32.31 3.48
C ARG A 224 49.30 -32.63 4.59
N LEU A 225 49.25 -33.85 5.12
CA LEU A 225 50.38 -34.43 5.83
C LEU A 225 51.23 -35.18 4.81
N SER A 226 52.41 -34.64 4.53
CA SER A 226 53.48 -35.33 3.81
C SER A 226 54.81 -34.77 4.29
N THR A 227 55.47 -35.42 5.26
CA THR A 227 56.92 -35.66 5.26
C THR A 227 57.37 -36.62 6.39
N THR A 228 57.90 -37.77 5.97
CA THR A 228 59.14 -38.46 6.42
C THR A 228 59.42 -38.74 7.90
N ALA A 229 59.46 -40.04 8.23
CA ALA A 229 60.69 -40.75 8.61
C ALA A 229 60.61 -42.20 8.12
#